data_AF-A0A8T5UDM3-F1
#
_entry.id   AF-A0A8T5UDM3-F1
#
_cell.length_a   1.000
_cell.length_b   1.000
_cell.length_c   1.000
_cell.angle_alpha   90.00
_cell.angle_beta   90.00
_cell.angle_gamma   90.00
#
_symmetry.space_group_name_H-M   'P 1'
#
loop_
_entity.id
_entity.type
_entity.pdbx_description
1 polymer ?
#
loop_
_entity_poly.entity_id
_entity_poly.type
_entity_poly.pdbx_seq_one_letter_code
_entity_poly.pdbx_strand_id
1 'polypeptide(L)'
;MNENSIEYSVQEYIKEIGKSLPEWLKNTKEHKEILADLEEHLWSKAAELSETGQPDKKSVNLAIDHMGTPQNIAKEYKQRGTPKYYLTQELFPYYKKALGGVFAVIVTLVVIGLIVTFFTGNGSFETLIGGLITGIQTGLLLAFTIVTIIFVALSMEGYFPEDFKSEKEKKLMKQLREQEIEEGVAVSQPLKKPLKPFIKPTGEIIGGGIGLVFGIILLSQPFPTYMFFPDFLMILRVFGLITMLESSLNISRGIIGNRRPKTHQVLHALIIPLKLSVIPLIGILMNRPEIFPIFSEPWIHVGIPVEAYGLYRGILGVIIAITFLTTIENIYNIVKIQKYK
;
A
#
# COMPACT_ATOMS: atom_id res chain seq x y z
N MET A 1 31.61 -1.46 42.81
CA MET A 1 31.20 -0.60 41.68
C MET A 1 30.05 -1.30 41.00
N ASN A 2 28.90 -0.64 40.81
CA ASN A 2 27.63 -1.30 40.51
C ASN A 2 27.64 -1.98 39.12
N GLU A 3 27.69 -3.31 39.11
CA GLU A 3 27.38 -4.15 37.93
C GLU A 3 26.11 -3.65 37.22
N ASN A 4 25.10 -3.24 38.00
CA ASN A 4 23.85 -2.67 37.53
C ASN A 4 24.01 -1.47 36.56
N SER A 5 25.10 -0.70 36.65
CA SER A 5 25.33 0.46 35.76
C SER A 5 25.92 0.09 34.41
N ILE A 6 26.67 -1.02 34.36
CA ILE A 6 27.29 -1.54 33.14
C ILE A 6 26.22 -2.24 32.31
N GLU A 7 25.47 -3.13 32.96
CA GLU A 7 24.39 -3.89 32.33
C GLU A 7 23.29 -2.97 31.77
N TYR A 8 22.95 -1.89 32.48
CA TYR A 8 22.03 -0.87 31.98
C TYR A 8 22.51 -0.20 30.69
N SER A 9 23.80 0.14 30.61
CA SER A 9 24.38 0.82 29.43
C SER A 9 24.32 -0.08 28.19
N VAL A 10 24.61 -1.37 28.37
CA VAL A 10 24.49 -2.39 27.31
C VAL A 10 23.03 -2.54 26.87
N GLN A 11 22.11 -2.75 27.81
CA GLN A 11 20.69 -2.94 27.49
C GLN A 11 20.08 -1.71 26.81
N GLU A 12 20.47 -0.50 27.22
CA GLU A 12 20.04 0.74 26.57
C GLU A 12 20.51 0.81 25.12
N TYR A 13 21.80 0.53 24.88
CA TYR A 13 22.38 0.52 23.53
C TYR A 13 21.73 -0.52 22.61
N ILE A 14 21.55 -1.77 23.08
CA ILE A 14 20.87 -2.84 22.32
C ILE A 14 19.41 -2.46 22.04
N LYS A 15 18.72 -1.82 22.99
CA LYS A 15 17.35 -1.33 22.80
C LYS A 15 17.27 -0.22 21.74
N GLU A 16 18.26 0.66 21.68
CA GLU A 16 18.35 1.68 20.63
C GLU A 16 18.63 1.08 19.25
N ILE A 17 19.48 0.06 19.16
CA ILE A 17 19.67 -0.73 17.93
C ILE A 17 18.33 -1.34 17.51
N GLY A 18 17.65 -2.01 18.44
CA GLY A 18 16.34 -2.62 18.19
C GLY A 18 15.29 -1.66 17.62
N LYS A 19 15.28 -0.41 18.11
CA LYS A 19 14.40 0.66 17.57
C LYS A 19 14.82 1.16 16.20
N SER A 20 16.12 1.15 15.91
CA SER A 20 16.71 1.68 14.67
C SER A 20 16.65 0.68 13.50
N LEU A 21 16.53 -0.63 13.80
CA LEU A 21 16.37 -1.69 12.81
C LEU A 21 15.14 -1.46 11.90
N PRO A 22 15.17 -1.99 10.67
CA PRO A 22 14.07 -1.81 9.73
C PRO A 22 12.76 -2.47 10.22
N GLU A 23 11.62 -1.87 9.83
CA GLU A 23 10.27 -2.30 10.26
C GLU A 23 9.98 -3.78 9.99
N TRP A 24 10.48 -4.32 8.88
CA TRP A 24 10.27 -5.73 8.53
C TRP A 24 10.89 -6.70 9.54
N LEU A 25 11.96 -6.29 10.23
CA LEU A 25 12.70 -7.13 11.16
C LEU A 25 12.11 -7.11 12.58
N LYS A 26 11.65 -5.95 13.08
CA LYS A 26 11.27 -5.67 14.49
C LYS A 26 10.32 -6.66 15.21
N ASN A 27 9.62 -7.54 14.48
CA ASN A 27 8.66 -8.49 15.06
C ASN A 27 8.95 -9.95 14.67
N THR A 28 10.16 -10.26 14.22
CA THR A 28 10.57 -11.61 13.80
C THR A 28 11.35 -12.32 14.89
N LYS A 29 11.51 -13.65 14.78
CA LYS A 29 12.46 -14.39 15.64
C LYS A 29 13.90 -13.93 15.39
N GLU A 30 14.23 -13.69 14.13
CA GLU A 30 15.52 -13.13 13.68
C GLU A 30 15.86 -11.83 14.41
N HIS A 31 14.89 -10.97 14.73
CA HIS A 31 15.14 -9.77 15.54
C HIS A 31 15.74 -10.07 16.91
N LYS A 32 15.20 -11.09 17.61
CA LYS A 32 15.68 -11.45 18.94
C LYS A 32 17.05 -12.11 18.86
N GLU A 33 17.26 -12.95 17.86
CA GLU A 33 18.54 -13.62 17.60
C GLU A 33 19.62 -12.57 17.27
N ILE A 34 19.35 -11.63 16.36
CA ILE A 34 20.28 -10.54 16.02
C ILE A 34 20.62 -9.68 17.23
N LEU A 35 19.63 -9.31 18.05
CA LEU A 35 19.91 -8.50 19.25
C LEU A 35 20.73 -9.28 20.28
N ALA A 36 20.49 -10.58 20.43
CA ALA A 36 21.27 -11.43 21.32
C ALA A 36 22.71 -11.61 20.82
N ASP A 37 22.92 -11.86 19.52
CA ASP A 37 24.24 -11.98 18.91
C ASP A 37 25.03 -10.66 19.03
N LEU A 38 24.37 -9.52 18.85
CA LEU A 38 24.99 -8.20 19.02
C LEU A 38 25.35 -7.92 20.49
N GLU A 39 24.52 -8.35 21.44
CA GLU A 39 24.79 -8.25 22.86
C GLU A 39 25.98 -9.13 23.27
N GLU A 40 26.02 -10.38 22.80
CA GLU A 40 27.14 -11.30 23.04
C GLU A 40 28.45 -10.75 22.46
N HIS A 41 28.42 -10.25 21.23
CA HIS A 41 29.58 -9.65 20.60
C HIS A 41 30.05 -8.40 21.36
N LEU A 42 29.13 -7.56 21.86
CA LEU A 42 29.48 -6.40 22.69
C LEU A 42 30.19 -6.83 23.97
N TRP A 43 29.67 -7.84 24.68
CA TRP A 43 30.28 -8.36 25.91
C TRP A 43 31.64 -8.99 25.66
N SER A 44 31.78 -9.77 24.59
CA SER A 44 33.07 -10.34 24.17
C SER A 44 34.10 -9.25 23.91
N LYS A 45 33.70 -8.21 23.17
CA LYS A 45 34.58 -7.09 22.84
C LYS A 45 34.95 -6.25 24.06
N ALA A 46 34.02 -6.07 24.99
CA ALA A 46 34.29 -5.40 26.26
C ALA A 46 35.27 -6.22 27.13
N ALA A 47 35.15 -7.55 27.15
CA ALA A 47 36.09 -8.42 27.87
C ALA A 47 37.50 -8.37 27.25
N GLU A 48 37.61 -8.37 25.91
CA GLU A 48 38.88 -8.21 25.19
C GLU A 48 39.55 -6.86 25.47
N LEU A 49 38.77 -5.79 25.60
CA LEU A 49 39.26 -4.44 25.86
C LEU A 49 39.54 -4.17 27.35
N SER A 50 39.25 -5.13 28.22
CA SER A 50 39.51 -5.01 29.66
C SER A 50 40.90 -5.54 30.02
N GLU A 51 41.64 -4.75 30.81
CA GLU A 51 42.98 -5.13 31.31
C GLU A 51 42.94 -6.33 32.26
N THR A 52 41.78 -6.61 32.88
CA THR A 52 41.60 -7.70 33.86
C THR A 52 40.87 -8.90 33.27
N GLY A 53 40.45 -8.83 32.00
CA GLY A 53 39.58 -9.83 31.35
C GLY A 53 38.13 -9.83 31.84
N GLN A 54 37.77 -8.99 32.82
CA GLN A 54 36.39 -8.77 33.25
C GLN A 54 35.87 -7.42 32.72
N PRO A 55 34.69 -7.37 32.07
CA PRO A 55 34.15 -6.12 31.56
C PRO A 55 33.98 -5.06 32.65
N ASP A 56 34.58 -3.89 32.45
CA ASP A 56 34.41 -2.72 33.28
C ASP A 56 33.69 -1.60 32.50
N LYS A 57 33.27 -0.54 33.19
CA LYS A 57 32.51 0.54 32.53
C LYS A 57 33.28 1.20 31.38
N LYS A 58 34.62 1.29 31.51
CA LYS A 58 35.47 1.94 30.51
C LYS A 58 35.58 1.07 29.25
N SER A 59 35.81 -0.23 29.42
CA SER A 59 35.87 -1.21 28.31
C SER A 59 34.53 -1.38 27.61
N VAL A 60 33.40 -1.35 28.32
CA VAL A 60 32.06 -1.38 27.68
C VAL A 60 31.80 -0.13 26.84
N ASN A 61 32.09 1.06 27.34
CA ASN A 61 31.94 2.28 26.54
C ASN A 61 32.82 2.26 25.30
N LEU A 62 34.05 1.78 25.42
CA LEU A 62 34.99 1.66 24.31
C LEU A 62 34.54 0.59 23.29
N ALA A 63 33.92 -0.50 23.77
CA ALA A 63 33.29 -1.51 22.91
C ALA A 63 32.09 -0.93 22.15
N ILE A 64 31.24 -0.13 22.79
CA ILE A 64 30.13 0.60 22.15
C ILE A 64 30.66 1.52 21.04
N ASP A 65 31.69 2.32 21.34
CA ASP A 65 32.32 3.21 20.36
C ASP A 65 32.91 2.41 19.17
N HIS A 66 33.51 1.25 19.44
CA HIS A 66 34.05 0.34 18.42
C HIS A 66 32.97 -0.41 17.61
N MET A 67 31.77 -0.60 18.14
CA MET A 67 30.63 -1.16 17.39
C MET A 67 29.95 -0.09 16.52
N GLY A 68 30.06 1.18 16.90
CA GLY A 68 29.51 2.32 16.17
C GLY A 68 28.11 2.71 16.63
N THR A 69 27.50 3.67 15.93
CA THR A 69 26.17 4.16 16.32
C THR A 69 25.07 3.15 15.99
N PRO A 70 23.96 3.10 16.75
CA PRO A 70 22.84 2.21 16.46
C PRO A 70 22.28 2.36 15.03
N GLN A 71 22.35 3.57 14.47
CA GLN A 71 21.92 3.85 13.10
C GLN A 71 22.86 3.24 12.06
N ASN A 72 24.17 3.20 12.32
CA ASN A 72 25.15 2.58 11.41
C ASN A 72 24.96 1.06 11.36
N ILE A 73 24.78 0.43 12.52
CA ILE A 73 24.49 -1.01 12.61
C ILE A 73 23.18 -1.32 11.87
N ALA A 74 22.12 -0.54 12.14
CA ALA A 74 20.84 -0.76 11.48
C ALA A 74 20.88 -0.55 9.95
N LYS A 75 21.77 0.32 9.47
CA LYS A 75 21.94 0.60 8.03
C LYS A 75 22.41 -0.62 7.25
N GLU A 76 23.20 -1.50 7.85
CA GLU A 76 23.63 -2.75 7.20
C GLU A 76 22.45 -3.68 6.93
N TYR A 77 21.49 -3.76 7.88
CA TYR A 77 20.26 -4.54 7.72
C TYR A 77 19.28 -3.95 6.69
N LYS A 78 19.42 -2.67 6.34
CA LYS A 78 18.62 -2.03 5.27
C LYS A 78 19.16 -2.32 3.87
N GLN A 79 20.38 -2.84 3.73
CA GLN A 79 21.07 -3.07 2.45
C GLN A 79 21.00 -4.52 1.96
N ARG A 80 19.90 -5.22 2.23
CA ARG A 80 19.78 -6.65 1.89
C ARG A 80 19.55 -6.91 0.38
N GLY A 81 18.97 -5.95 -0.34
CA GLY A 81 18.66 -6.07 -1.78
C GLY A 81 19.81 -5.69 -2.70
N THR A 82 19.87 -6.32 -3.88
CA THR A 82 20.87 -5.95 -4.89
C THR A 82 20.51 -4.60 -5.49
N PRO A 83 21.35 -3.56 -5.33
CA PRO A 83 21.00 -2.22 -5.80
C PRO A 83 20.95 -2.19 -7.33
N LYS A 84 19.87 -1.64 -7.89
CA LYS A 84 19.74 -1.32 -9.31
C LYS A 84 19.15 0.07 -9.48
N TYR A 85 20.02 1.06 -9.61
CA TYR A 85 19.66 2.48 -9.46
C TYR A 85 19.14 2.76 -8.04
N TYR A 86 17.97 3.39 -7.91
CA TYR A 86 17.29 3.67 -6.63
C TYR A 86 16.30 2.57 -6.19
N LEU A 87 16.18 1.48 -6.96
CA LEU A 87 15.30 0.35 -6.66
C LEU A 87 16.12 -0.94 -6.57
N THR A 88 15.74 -1.86 -5.70
CA THR A 88 16.35 -3.20 -5.69
C THR A 88 15.93 -3.99 -6.94
N GLN A 89 16.80 -4.88 -7.44
CA GLN A 89 16.48 -5.70 -8.61
C GLN A 89 15.21 -6.54 -8.42
N GLU A 90 14.94 -6.92 -7.18
CA GLU A 90 13.88 -7.81 -6.76
C GLU A 90 12.53 -7.08 -6.71
N LEU A 91 12.52 -5.80 -6.34
CA LEU A 91 11.32 -4.95 -6.39
C LEU A 91 10.99 -4.45 -7.80
N PHE A 92 11.97 -4.38 -8.71
CA PHE A 92 11.80 -3.79 -10.04
C PHE A 92 10.68 -4.43 -10.91
N PRO A 93 10.49 -5.76 -10.95
CA PRO A 93 9.38 -6.38 -11.67
C PRO A 93 8.01 -5.99 -11.10
N TYR A 94 7.92 -5.82 -9.77
CA TYR A 94 6.69 -5.43 -9.09
C TYR A 94 6.38 -3.95 -9.33
N TYR A 95 7.41 -3.11 -9.30
CA TYR A 95 7.31 -1.70 -9.68
C TYR A 95 6.71 -1.54 -11.09
N LYS A 96 7.27 -2.26 -12.09
CA LYS A 96 6.76 -2.22 -13.46
C LYS A 96 5.30 -2.66 -13.57
N LYS A 97 4.91 -3.71 -12.85
CA LYS A 97 3.52 -4.20 -12.83
C LYS A 97 2.56 -3.18 -12.21
N ALA A 98 2.95 -2.59 -11.07
CA ALA A 98 2.15 -1.58 -10.39
C ALA A 98 1.98 -0.34 -11.28
N LEU A 99 3.09 0.17 -11.85
CA LEU A 99 3.10 1.31 -12.74
C LEU A 99 2.22 1.06 -13.98
N GLY A 100 2.38 -0.10 -14.64
CA GLY A 100 1.57 -0.47 -15.81
C GLY A 100 0.07 -0.57 -15.48
N GLY A 101 -0.28 -1.11 -14.32
CA GLY A 101 -1.66 -1.16 -13.85
C GLY A 101 -2.28 0.22 -13.66
N VAL A 102 -1.56 1.12 -12.97
CA VAL A 102 -2.02 2.51 -12.76
C VAL A 102 -2.14 3.25 -14.09
N PHE A 103 -1.16 3.09 -14.97
CA PHE A 103 -1.17 3.73 -16.29
C PHE A 103 -2.35 3.28 -17.15
N ALA A 104 -2.65 1.98 -17.16
CA ALA A 104 -3.80 1.44 -17.88
C ALA A 104 -5.12 2.05 -17.38
N VAL A 105 -5.27 2.22 -16.06
CA VAL A 105 -6.45 2.86 -15.46
C VAL A 105 -6.56 4.33 -15.90
N ILE A 106 -5.45 5.08 -15.83
CA ILE A 106 -5.44 6.50 -16.23
C ILE A 106 -5.81 6.66 -17.70
N VAL A 107 -5.20 5.88 -18.59
CA VAL A 107 -5.51 5.92 -20.03
C VAL A 107 -6.97 5.57 -20.26
N THR A 108 -7.50 4.54 -19.59
CA THR A 108 -8.91 4.15 -19.71
C THR A 108 -9.85 5.29 -19.30
N LEU A 109 -9.58 5.95 -18.18
CA LEU A 109 -10.38 7.07 -17.70
C LEU A 109 -10.34 8.27 -18.66
N VAL A 110 -9.16 8.60 -19.20
CA VAL A 110 -9.03 9.70 -20.16
C VAL A 110 -9.75 9.37 -21.48
N VAL A 111 -9.66 8.13 -21.96
CA VAL A 111 -10.37 7.68 -23.17
C VAL A 111 -11.88 7.74 -22.97
N ILE A 112 -12.40 7.29 -21.81
CA ILE A 112 -13.82 7.42 -21.48
C ILE A 112 -14.23 8.90 -21.46
N GLY A 113 -13.41 9.75 -20.82
CA GLY A 113 -13.61 11.20 -20.82
C GLY A 113 -13.70 11.76 -22.23
N LEU A 114 -12.79 11.40 -23.14
CA LEU A 114 -12.82 11.86 -24.53
C LEU A 114 -14.02 11.34 -25.30
N ILE A 115 -14.41 10.07 -25.13
CA ILE A 115 -15.60 9.52 -25.77
C ILE A 115 -16.81 10.35 -25.38
N VAL A 116 -16.98 10.64 -24.09
CA VAL A 116 -18.00 11.55 -23.61
C VAL A 116 -17.84 12.90 -24.31
N THR A 117 -16.64 13.52 -24.26
CA THR A 117 -16.41 14.86 -24.81
C THR A 117 -16.63 14.96 -26.34
N PHE A 118 -16.49 13.87 -27.08
CA PHE A 118 -16.78 13.79 -28.50
C PHE A 118 -18.29 13.77 -28.78
N PHE A 119 -19.07 12.98 -28.03
CA PHE A 119 -20.53 12.90 -28.19
C PHE A 119 -21.23 14.20 -27.74
N THR A 120 -20.79 14.77 -26.62
CA THR A 120 -20.11 16.07 -26.58
C THR A 120 -20.39 17.21 -27.59
N GLY A 121 -19.72 17.20 -28.72
CA GLY A 121 -19.51 18.44 -29.49
C GLY A 121 -18.84 19.61 -28.70
N ASN A 122 -18.48 19.44 -27.42
CA ASN A 122 -17.78 20.44 -26.60
C ASN A 122 -16.29 20.37 -26.85
N GLY A 123 -15.89 20.88 -28.00
CA GLY A 123 -14.50 21.06 -28.32
C GLY A 123 -14.28 20.95 -29.81
N SER A 124 -13.39 21.79 -30.32
CA SER A 124 -12.77 21.49 -31.59
C SER A 124 -11.97 20.18 -31.44
N PHE A 125 -11.80 19.46 -32.54
CA PHE A 125 -10.96 18.26 -32.56
C PHE A 125 -9.56 18.51 -31.95
N GLU A 126 -9.03 19.72 -32.15
CA GLU A 126 -7.77 20.17 -31.56
C GLU A 126 -7.80 20.25 -30.03
N THR A 127 -8.86 20.79 -29.43
CA THR A 127 -8.96 20.84 -27.95
C THR A 127 -9.17 19.46 -27.34
N LEU A 128 -9.87 18.56 -28.05
CA LEU A 128 -10.04 17.17 -27.64
C LEU A 128 -8.70 16.43 -27.62
N ILE A 129 -7.92 16.53 -28.69
CA ILE A 129 -6.59 15.92 -28.76
C ILE A 129 -5.64 16.56 -27.74
N GLY A 130 -5.64 17.89 -27.64
CA GLY A 130 -4.81 18.62 -26.68
C GLY A 130 -5.12 18.23 -25.24
N GLY A 131 -6.40 18.08 -24.90
CA GLY A 131 -6.86 17.61 -23.60
C GLY A 131 -6.48 16.16 -23.32
N LEU A 132 -6.54 15.27 -24.32
CA LEU A 132 -6.09 13.89 -24.19
C LEU A 132 -4.59 13.80 -23.92
N ILE A 133 -3.78 14.49 -24.72
CA ILE A 133 -2.32 14.49 -24.55
C ILE A 133 -1.97 15.05 -23.17
N THR A 134 -2.54 16.19 -22.80
CA THR A 134 -2.26 16.85 -21.53
C THR A 134 -2.73 16.00 -20.35
N GLY A 135 -3.93 15.42 -20.41
CA GLY A 135 -4.51 14.61 -19.34
C GLY A 135 -3.74 13.30 -19.13
N ILE A 136 -3.39 12.60 -20.22
CA ILE A 136 -2.54 11.40 -20.17
C ILE A 136 -1.16 11.79 -19.64
N GLN A 137 -0.49 12.79 -20.23
CA GLN A 137 0.85 13.20 -19.81
C GLN A 137 0.89 13.57 -18.32
N THR A 138 -0.03 14.41 -17.87
CA THR A 138 -0.09 14.86 -16.47
C THR A 138 -0.41 13.71 -15.52
N GLY A 139 -1.42 12.88 -15.85
CA GLY A 139 -1.79 11.74 -15.04
C GLY A 139 -0.67 10.71 -14.94
N LEU A 140 -0.05 10.36 -16.06
CA LEU A 140 1.07 9.42 -16.10
C LEU A 140 2.29 9.94 -15.35
N LEU A 141 2.66 11.23 -15.49
CA LEU A 141 3.77 11.82 -14.76
C LEU A 141 3.53 11.82 -13.25
N LEU A 142 2.33 12.18 -12.82
CA LEU A 142 1.97 12.21 -11.40
C LEU A 142 1.96 10.79 -10.82
N ALA A 143 1.33 9.84 -11.50
CA ALA A 143 1.33 8.44 -11.11
C ALA A 143 2.74 7.84 -11.07
N PHE A 144 3.56 8.12 -12.09
CA PHE A 144 4.96 7.71 -12.13
C PHE A 144 5.73 8.22 -10.93
N THR A 145 5.59 9.51 -10.62
CA THR A 145 6.29 10.15 -9.49
C THR A 145 5.90 9.48 -8.17
N ILE A 146 4.59 9.35 -7.91
CA ILE A 146 4.08 8.76 -6.67
C ILE A 146 4.50 7.29 -6.52
N VAL A 147 4.27 6.48 -7.54
CA VAL A 147 4.62 5.05 -7.52
C VAL A 147 6.12 4.87 -7.34
N THR A 148 6.93 5.70 -8.01
CA THR A 148 8.39 5.65 -7.86
C THR A 148 8.83 6.02 -6.46
N ILE A 149 8.29 7.09 -5.85
CA ILE A 149 8.60 7.47 -4.47
C ILE A 149 8.29 6.33 -3.49
N ILE A 150 7.12 5.70 -3.63
CA ILE A 150 6.71 4.57 -2.77
C ILE A 150 7.71 3.41 -2.91
N PHE A 151 8.03 3.01 -4.14
CA PHE A 151 8.92 1.88 -4.35
C PHE A 151 10.37 2.18 -3.95
N VAL A 152 10.84 3.42 -4.11
CA VAL A 152 12.15 3.85 -3.62
C VAL A 152 12.19 3.82 -2.09
N ALA A 153 11.14 4.30 -1.42
CA ALA A 153 11.04 4.23 0.04
C ALA A 153 11.08 2.77 0.55
N LEU A 154 10.34 1.87 -0.10
CA LEU A 154 10.37 0.43 0.21
C LEU A 154 11.76 -0.17 -0.03
N SER A 155 12.41 0.21 -1.13
CA SER A 155 13.76 -0.22 -1.48
C SER A 155 14.81 0.24 -0.45
N MET A 156 14.75 1.51 -0.02
CA MET A 156 15.68 2.08 0.97
C MET A 156 15.50 1.46 2.37
N GLU A 157 14.29 1.01 2.69
CA GLU A 157 14.00 0.31 3.94
C GLU A 157 14.36 -1.19 3.88
N GLY A 158 14.82 -1.67 2.72
CA GLY A 158 15.31 -3.03 2.52
C GLY A 158 14.22 -4.08 2.33
N TYR A 159 13.01 -3.68 1.93
CA TYR A 159 11.91 -4.62 1.69
C TYR A 159 12.16 -5.47 0.44
N PHE A 160 11.93 -6.78 0.56
CA PHE A 160 11.79 -7.67 -0.56
C PHE A 160 10.33 -8.01 -0.87
N PRO A 161 10.03 -8.43 -2.11
CA PRO A 161 8.75 -9.07 -2.44
C PRO A 161 8.37 -10.19 -1.46
N GLU A 162 9.35 -10.94 -0.97
CA GLU A 162 9.22 -12.02 0.00
C GLU A 162 8.73 -11.56 1.37
N ASP A 163 9.02 -10.33 1.77
CA ASP A 163 8.64 -9.80 3.09
C ASP A 163 7.14 -9.47 3.18
N PHE A 164 6.52 -9.30 2.01
CA PHE A 164 5.07 -9.20 1.88
C PHE A 164 4.37 -10.57 1.86
N LYS A 165 5.11 -11.68 1.81
CA LYS A 165 4.56 -13.05 1.90
C LYS A 165 4.25 -13.38 3.37
N SER A 166 3.16 -14.11 3.60
CA SER A 166 2.73 -14.41 4.98
C SER A 166 3.58 -15.50 5.65
N GLU A 167 3.69 -15.51 6.99
CA GLU A 167 4.43 -16.55 7.75
C GLU A 167 4.00 -17.98 7.42
N LYS A 168 2.70 -18.19 7.16
CA LYS A 168 2.19 -19.48 6.69
C LYS A 168 2.70 -19.83 5.29
N GLU A 169 2.79 -18.86 4.40
CA GLU A 169 3.30 -19.04 3.04
C GLU A 169 4.81 -19.33 3.04
N LYS A 170 5.56 -18.69 3.95
CA LYS A 170 6.99 -18.98 4.18
C LYS A 170 7.21 -20.40 4.74
N LYS A 171 6.49 -20.78 5.80
CA LYS A 171 6.57 -22.14 6.38
C LYS A 171 6.15 -23.22 5.41
N LEU A 172 5.10 -22.95 4.64
CA LEU A 172 4.60 -23.86 3.63
C LEU A 172 5.60 -24.03 2.49
N MET A 173 6.20 -22.94 1.98
CA MET A 173 7.28 -23.01 0.98
C MET A 173 8.49 -23.79 1.49
N LYS A 174 8.81 -23.67 2.79
CA LYS A 174 9.89 -24.44 3.41
C LYS A 174 9.55 -25.93 3.52
N GLN A 175 8.37 -26.27 4.01
CA GLN A 175 7.88 -27.65 4.11
C GLN A 175 7.76 -28.34 2.75
N LEU A 176 7.29 -27.61 1.74
CA LEU A 176 7.16 -28.12 0.38
C LEU A 176 8.53 -28.34 -0.26
N ARG A 177 9.49 -27.44 -0.02
CA ARG A 177 10.87 -27.63 -0.47
C ARG A 177 11.56 -28.80 0.26
N GLU A 178 11.29 -29.00 1.55
CA GLU A 178 11.80 -30.13 2.33
C GLU A 178 11.21 -31.47 1.83
N GLN A 179 9.90 -31.53 1.60
CA GLN A 179 9.24 -32.70 1.02
C GLN A 179 9.70 -33.00 -0.41
N GLU A 180 9.91 -31.99 -1.24
CA GLU A 180 10.40 -32.18 -2.62
C GLU A 180 11.85 -32.68 -2.69
N ILE A 181 12.68 -32.29 -1.71
CA ILE A 181 14.05 -32.82 -1.55
C ILE A 181 14.02 -34.27 -1.07
N GLU A 182 13.12 -34.62 -0.14
CA GLU A 182 12.95 -35.99 0.36
C GLU A 182 12.34 -36.94 -0.69
N GLU A 183 11.45 -36.44 -1.55
CA GLU A 183 10.78 -37.24 -2.58
C GLU A 183 11.58 -37.32 -3.91
N GLY A 184 12.74 -36.66 -4.00
CA GLY A 184 13.62 -36.70 -5.18
C GLY A 184 13.00 -36.12 -6.45
N VAL A 185 11.94 -35.32 -6.31
CA VAL A 185 11.17 -34.77 -7.43
C VAL A 185 11.94 -33.60 -8.05
N ALA A 186 12.23 -33.69 -9.34
CA ALA A 186 12.80 -32.57 -10.08
C ALA A 186 11.85 -31.36 -10.00
N VAL A 187 12.37 -30.23 -9.51
CA VAL A 187 11.84 -28.89 -9.12
C VAL A 187 10.70 -28.27 -9.99
N SER A 188 10.21 -28.95 -11.03
CA SER A 188 9.43 -28.37 -12.13
C SER A 188 7.92 -28.66 -12.15
N GLN A 189 7.33 -29.40 -11.20
CA GLN A 189 5.89 -29.70 -11.24
C GLN A 189 5.01 -28.81 -10.33
N PRO A 190 3.82 -28.37 -10.79
CA PRO A 190 3.01 -27.39 -10.07
C PRO A 190 2.18 -28.02 -8.93
N LEU A 191 2.33 -27.45 -7.74
CA LEU A 191 1.82 -27.92 -6.46
C LEU A 191 0.28 -27.91 -6.28
N LYS A 192 -0.22 -28.85 -5.46
CA LYS A 192 -1.61 -28.92 -4.97
C LYS A 192 -1.96 -27.70 -4.09
N LYS A 193 -3.11 -27.08 -4.38
CA LYS A 193 -3.45 -25.71 -3.91
C LYS A 193 -3.77 -25.63 -2.41
N PRO A 194 -3.12 -24.70 -1.67
CA PRO A 194 -3.32 -24.49 -0.24
C PRO A 194 -4.62 -23.76 0.13
N LEU A 195 -4.97 -23.82 1.42
CA LEU A 195 -6.03 -22.98 2.03
C LEU A 195 -5.68 -21.50 1.85
N LYS A 196 -6.58 -20.78 1.16
CA LYS A 196 -6.33 -19.42 0.69
C LYS A 196 -6.08 -18.47 1.87
N PRO A 197 -5.02 -17.64 1.82
CA PRO A 197 -4.80 -16.60 2.82
C PRO A 197 -6.04 -15.70 2.89
N PHE A 198 -6.41 -15.27 4.11
CA PHE A 198 -7.63 -14.47 4.28
C PHE A 198 -7.49 -13.07 3.67
N ILE A 199 -6.26 -12.56 3.59
CA ILE A 199 -5.90 -11.34 2.85
C ILE A 199 -4.69 -11.66 1.96
N LYS A 200 -4.69 -11.12 0.74
CA LYS A 200 -3.54 -11.13 -0.18
C LYS A 200 -2.79 -9.80 -0.02
N PRO A 201 -1.69 -9.74 0.75
CA PRO A 201 -1.02 -8.48 1.10
C PRO A 201 -0.67 -7.65 -0.13
N THR A 202 -0.10 -8.28 -1.15
CA THR A 202 0.25 -7.66 -2.43
C THR A 202 -0.95 -7.04 -3.13
N GLY A 203 -2.11 -7.69 -3.07
CA GLY A 203 -3.34 -7.17 -3.68
C GLY A 203 -3.86 -5.93 -2.96
N GLU A 204 -3.81 -5.92 -1.63
CA GLU A 204 -4.25 -4.77 -0.82
C GLU A 204 -3.31 -3.56 -0.96
N ILE A 205 -1.99 -3.78 -1.01
CA ILE A 205 -1.02 -2.70 -1.23
C ILE A 205 -1.16 -2.11 -2.63
N ILE A 206 -1.23 -2.95 -3.67
CA ILE A 206 -1.36 -2.47 -5.05
C ILE A 206 -2.72 -1.80 -5.25
N GLY A 207 -3.81 -2.44 -4.80
CA GLY A 207 -5.16 -1.89 -4.91
C GLY A 207 -5.29 -0.58 -4.14
N GLY A 208 -4.75 -0.51 -2.91
CA GLY A 208 -4.70 0.71 -2.14
C GLY A 208 -3.81 1.78 -2.79
N GLY A 209 -2.66 1.42 -3.39
CA GLY A 209 -1.84 2.37 -4.14
C GLY A 209 -2.59 2.98 -5.33
N ILE A 210 -3.29 2.15 -6.12
CA ILE A 210 -4.13 2.61 -7.24
C ILE A 210 -5.24 3.53 -6.74
N GLY A 211 -5.97 3.12 -5.70
CA GLY A 211 -7.05 3.91 -5.14
C GLY A 211 -6.57 5.24 -4.55
N LEU A 212 -5.37 5.29 -3.97
CA LEU A 212 -4.78 6.51 -3.45
C LEU A 212 -4.46 7.50 -4.58
N VAL A 213 -3.85 7.02 -5.67
CA VAL A 213 -3.61 7.85 -6.87
C VAL A 213 -4.93 8.33 -7.46
N PHE A 214 -5.94 7.45 -7.58
CA PHE A 214 -7.26 7.82 -8.10
C PHE A 214 -7.92 8.89 -7.22
N GLY A 215 -7.86 8.74 -5.90
CA GLY A 215 -8.36 9.73 -4.96
C GLY A 215 -7.66 11.09 -5.09
N ILE A 216 -6.35 11.12 -5.31
CA ILE A 216 -5.59 12.35 -5.59
C ILE A 216 -6.07 12.99 -6.90
N ILE A 217 -6.30 12.22 -7.95
CA ILE A 217 -6.82 12.74 -9.23
C ILE A 217 -8.20 13.38 -9.03
N LEU A 218 -9.09 12.74 -8.27
CA LEU A 218 -10.42 13.31 -7.98
C LEU A 218 -10.37 14.59 -7.13
N LEU A 219 -9.39 14.69 -6.23
CA LEU A 219 -9.19 15.89 -5.41
C LEU A 219 -8.54 17.05 -6.16
N SER A 220 -7.49 16.76 -6.93
CA SER A 220 -6.74 17.76 -7.70
C SER A 220 -7.48 18.22 -8.95
N GLN A 221 -8.38 17.39 -9.48
CA GLN A 221 -9.20 17.67 -10.66
C GLN A 221 -8.35 18.20 -11.83
N PRO A 222 -7.39 17.42 -12.35
CA PRO A 222 -6.45 17.85 -13.39
C PRO A 222 -7.11 17.90 -14.79
N PHE A 223 -8.41 18.15 -14.84
CA PHE A 223 -9.25 18.21 -16.03
C PHE A 223 -9.96 19.57 -16.09
N PRO A 224 -10.56 19.94 -17.24
CA PRO A 224 -11.16 21.26 -17.45
C PRO A 224 -12.37 21.53 -16.54
N THR A 225 -12.14 21.97 -15.30
CA THR A 225 -13.18 22.12 -14.26
C THR A 225 -14.29 23.09 -14.63
N TYR A 226 -14.04 24.05 -15.53
CA TYR A 226 -15.04 24.99 -16.03
C TYR A 226 -16.21 24.32 -16.80
N MET A 227 -16.04 23.08 -17.25
CA MET A 227 -17.11 22.31 -17.92
C MET A 227 -18.08 21.64 -16.95
N PHE A 228 -17.86 21.76 -15.64
CA PHE A 228 -18.56 20.99 -14.61
C PHE A 228 -19.25 21.93 -13.63
N PHE A 229 -20.42 21.53 -13.13
CA PHE A 229 -21.08 22.26 -12.05
C PHE A 229 -20.21 22.28 -10.78
N PRO A 230 -20.15 23.41 -10.06
CA PRO A 230 -19.43 23.49 -8.79
C PRO A 230 -19.84 22.40 -7.79
N ASP A 231 -21.14 22.09 -7.71
CA ASP A 231 -21.67 21.02 -6.85
C ASP A 231 -21.10 19.65 -7.23
N PHE A 232 -20.97 19.35 -8.52
CA PHE A 232 -20.38 18.10 -9.00
C PHE A 232 -18.91 18.01 -8.63
N LEU A 233 -18.16 19.10 -8.85
CA LEU A 233 -16.75 19.17 -8.50
C LEU A 233 -16.54 18.98 -6.99
N MET A 234 -17.41 19.55 -6.16
CA MET A 234 -17.39 19.34 -4.72
C MET A 234 -17.64 17.86 -4.36
N ILE A 235 -18.65 17.23 -4.98
CA ILE A 235 -18.92 15.79 -4.81
C ILE A 235 -17.68 14.96 -5.17
N LEU A 236 -17.03 15.24 -6.30
CA LEU A 236 -15.81 14.55 -6.72
C LEU A 236 -14.67 14.71 -5.70
N ARG A 237 -14.48 15.90 -5.11
CA ARG A 237 -13.46 16.11 -4.07
C ARG A 237 -13.74 15.29 -2.82
N VAL A 238 -14.99 15.25 -2.36
CA VAL A 238 -15.38 14.43 -1.20
C VAL A 238 -15.18 12.94 -1.51
N PHE A 239 -15.57 12.49 -2.71
CA PHE A 239 -15.27 11.13 -3.18
C PHE A 239 -13.78 10.82 -3.19
N GLY A 240 -12.97 11.75 -3.68
CA GLY A 240 -11.52 11.62 -3.71
C GLY A 240 -10.93 11.45 -2.32
N LEU A 241 -11.38 12.26 -1.36
CA LEU A 241 -10.97 12.17 0.05
C LEU A 241 -11.33 10.81 0.66
N ILE A 242 -12.58 10.37 0.51
CA ILE A 242 -13.04 9.06 1.01
C ILE A 242 -12.21 7.93 0.40
N THR A 243 -12.00 7.98 -0.92
CA THR A 243 -11.21 6.99 -1.65
C THR A 243 -9.76 6.96 -1.14
N MET A 244 -9.14 8.12 -0.91
CA MET A 244 -7.78 8.19 -0.35
C MET A 244 -7.70 7.58 1.05
N LEU A 245 -8.67 7.85 1.91
CA LEU A 245 -8.72 7.29 3.27
C LEU A 245 -8.91 5.77 3.24
N GLU A 246 -9.88 5.27 2.46
CA GLU A 246 -10.08 3.82 2.28
C GLU A 246 -8.81 3.15 1.74
N SER A 247 -8.20 3.76 0.73
CA SER A 247 -6.99 3.26 0.09
C SER A 247 -5.79 3.21 1.03
N SER A 248 -5.63 4.23 1.87
CA SER A 248 -4.58 4.27 2.90
C SER A 248 -4.77 3.16 3.95
N LEU A 249 -6.03 2.88 4.33
CA LEU A 249 -6.35 1.76 5.22
C LEU A 249 -6.08 0.40 4.56
N ASN A 250 -6.36 0.26 3.25
CA ASN A 250 -6.04 -0.96 2.50
C ASN A 250 -4.53 -1.17 2.36
N ILE A 251 -3.75 -0.12 2.07
CA ILE A 251 -2.27 -0.19 2.12
C ILE A 251 -1.82 -0.63 3.51
N SER A 252 -2.36 -0.04 4.57
CA SER A 252 -2.03 -0.40 5.95
C SER A 252 -2.34 -1.88 6.24
N ARG A 253 -3.50 -2.38 5.80
CA ARG A 253 -3.86 -3.81 5.88
C ARG A 253 -2.84 -4.67 5.13
N GLY A 254 -2.47 -4.25 3.93
CA GLY A 254 -1.44 -4.90 3.13
C GLY A 254 -0.09 -5.00 3.84
N ILE A 255 0.42 -3.89 4.41
CA ILE A 255 1.68 -3.84 5.17
C ILE A 255 1.63 -4.72 6.41
N ILE A 256 0.51 -4.68 7.16
CA ILE A 256 0.33 -5.53 8.35
C ILE A 256 0.34 -7.02 7.96
N GLY A 257 -0.13 -7.35 6.75
CA GLY A 257 -0.25 -8.73 6.24
C GLY A 257 -1.04 -9.60 7.21
N ASN A 258 -0.85 -10.92 7.23
CA ASN A 258 -1.65 -11.79 8.10
C ASN A 258 -1.20 -11.82 9.58
N ARG A 259 -0.37 -10.85 10.03
CA ARG A 259 0.32 -10.89 11.33
C ARG A 259 -0.56 -10.53 12.53
N ARG A 260 -1.55 -9.64 12.36
CA ARG A 260 -2.38 -9.12 13.45
C ARG A 260 -3.88 -9.18 13.12
N PRO A 261 -4.56 -10.34 13.32
CA PRO A 261 -5.98 -10.53 13.01
C PRO A 261 -6.90 -9.49 13.67
N LYS A 262 -6.64 -9.13 14.94
CA LYS A 262 -7.40 -8.08 15.64
C LYS A 262 -7.29 -6.72 14.95
N THR A 263 -6.10 -6.34 14.48
CA THR A 263 -5.89 -5.08 13.77
C THR A 263 -6.65 -5.05 12.45
N HIS A 264 -6.72 -6.19 11.72
CA HIS A 264 -7.55 -6.28 10.52
C HIS A 264 -9.03 -6.07 10.77
N GLN A 265 -9.56 -6.61 11.88
CA GLN A 265 -10.96 -6.38 12.24
C GLN A 265 -11.24 -4.90 12.48
N VAL A 266 -10.34 -4.21 13.17
CA VAL A 266 -10.44 -2.77 13.39
C VAL A 266 -10.37 -2.01 12.05
N LEU A 267 -9.45 -2.37 11.16
CA LEU A 267 -9.32 -1.71 9.86
C LEU A 267 -10.56 -1.92 8.97
N HIS A 268 -11.12 -3.13 8.91
CA HIS A 268 -12.40 -3.34 8.23
C HIS A 268 -13.54 -2.56 8.87
N ALA A 269 -13.59 -2.49 10.21
CA ALA A 269 -14.59 -1.71 10.92
C ALA A 269 -14.51 -0.21 10.61
N LEU A 270 -13.30 0.33 10.41
CA LEU A 270 -13.08 1.72 9.98
C LEU A 270 -13.43 1.96 8.50
N ILE A 271 -13.20 0.98 7.62
CA ILE A 271 -13.55 1.09 6.19
C ILE A 271 -15.07 1.12 5.97
N ILE A 272 -15.86 0.41 6.79
CA ILE A 272 -17.33 0.35 6.64
C ILE A 272 -18.00 1.74 6.62
N PRO A 273 -17.81 2.63 7.61
CA PRO A 273 -18.44 3.95 7.60
C PRO A 273 -17.94 4.82 6.43
N LEU A 274 -16.67 4.66 6.00
CA LEU A 274 -16.14 5.36 4.83
C LEU A 274 -16.84 4.91 3.54
N LYS A 275 -17.10 3.61 3.37
CA LYS A 275 -17.88 3.13 2.21
C LYS A 275 -19.33 3.59 2.26
N LEU A 276 -19.95 3.57 3.43
CA LEU A 276 -21.35 4.00 3.56
C LEU A 276 -21.53 5.49 3.32
N SER A 277 -20.52 6.34 3.60
CA SER A 277 -20.60 7.78 3.33
C SER A 277 -20.63 8.14 1.84
N VAL A 278 -20.27 7.20 0.96
CA VAL A 278 -20.42 7.33 -0.49
C VAL A 278 -21.90 7.32 -0.91
N ILE A 279 -22.77 6.60 -0.19
CA ILE A 279 -24.18 6.40 -0.59
C ILE A 279 -24.96 7.72 -0.63
N PRO A 280 -24.91 8.60 0.40
CA PRO A 280 -25.55 9.91 0.33
C PRO A 280 -25.09 10.75 -0.87
N LEU A 281 -23.80 10.69 -1.23
CA LEU A 281 -23.26 11.43 -2.37
C LEU A 281 -23.84 10.92 -3.69
N ILE A 282 -23.96 9.60 -3.86
CA ILE A 282 -24.63 9.01 -5.01
C ILE A 282 -26.13 9.36 -5.00
N GLY A 283 -26.76 9.38 -3.83
CA GLY A 283 -28.16 9.79 -3.66
C GLY A 283 -28.40 11.22 -4.15
N ILE A 284 -27.48 12.15 -3.87
CA ILE A 284 -27.53 13.52 -4.41
C ILE A 284 -27.47 13.48 -5.93
N LEU A 285 -26.49 12.76 -6.51
CA LEU A 285 -26.35 12.63 -7.97
C LEU A 285 -27.58 12.00 -8.63
N MET A 286 -28.24 11.05 -7.96
CA MET A 286 -29.43 10.36 -8.46
C MET A 286 -30.68 11.25 -8.44
N ASN A 287 -30.81 12.09 -7.41
CA ASN A 287 -31.93 13.02 -7.24
C ASN A 287 -31.74 14.33 -8.01
N ARG A 288 -30.50 14.72 -8.28
CA ARG A 288 -30.11 15.92 -9.02
C ARG A 288 -29.27 15.57 -10.26
N PRO A 289 -29.86 14.87 -11.25
CA PRO A 289 -29.13 14.47 -12.46
C PRO A 289 -28.52 15.67 -13.19
N GLU A 290 -29.13 16.86 -13.10
CA GLU A 290 -28.66 18.10 -13.74
C GLU A 290 -27.24 18.50 -13.31
N ILE A 291 -26.79 18.10 -12.11
CA ILE A 291 -25.42 18.35 -11.66
C ILE A 291 -24.41 17.52 -12.45
N PHE A 292 -24.81 16.37 -12.97
CA PHE A 292 -23.94 15.46 -13.67
C PHE A 292 -23.63 15.98 -15.09
N PRO A 293 -22.38 15.88 -15.58
CA PRO A 293 -21.92 16.60 -16.78
C PRO A 293 -22.70 16.30 -18.06
N ILE A 294 -23.23 15.08 -18.18
CA ILE A 294 -24.00 14.67 -19.36
C ILE A 294 -25.40 15.30 -19.37
N PHE A 295 -25.92 15.75 -18.24
CA PHE A 295 -27.25 16.39 -18.12
C PHE A 295 -27.15 17.90 -17.84
N SER A 296 -25.95 18.46 -17.83
CA SER A 296 -25.69 19.88 -17.63
C SER A 296 -25.60 20.65 -18.94
N GLU A 297 -25.64 21.97 -18.91
CA GLU A 297 -25.25 22.76 -20.08
C GLU A 297 -23.81 22.38 -20.52
N PRO A 298 -23.54 22.29 -21.83
CA PRO A 298 -24.43 22.53 -22.98
C PRO A 298 -25.24 21.30 -23.47
N TRP A 299 -25.18 20.17 -22.77
CA TRP A 299 -25.81 18.89 -23.13
C TRP A 299 -27.34 18.97 -23.17
N ILE A 300 -27.91 19.82 -22.32
CA ILE A 300 -29.36 19.88 -22.13
C ILE A 300 -30.08 20.32 -23.42
N HIS A 301 -29.42 21.12 -24.27
CA HIS A 301 -29.95 21.58 -25.56
C HIS A 301 -29.94 20.50 -26.65
N VAL A 302 -29.22 19.39 -26.47
CA VAL A 302 -29.14 18.28 -27.43
C VAL A 302 -30.41 17.39 -27.37
N GLY A 303 -31.32 17.65 -26.41
CA GLY A 303 -32.59 16.93 -26.31
C GLY A 303 -32.41 15.52 -25.75
N ILE A 304 -31.85 15.43 -24.55
CA ILE A 304 -31.59 14.14 -23.88
C ILE A 304 -32.92 13.39 -23.69
N PRO A 305 -33.05 12.15 -24.20
CA PRO A 305 -34.28 11.38 -24.07
C PRO A 305 -34.61 11.09 -22.60
N VAL A 306 -35.90 11.03 -22.26
CA VAL A 306 -36.37 10.78 -20.89
C VAL A 306 -35.84 9.44 -20.36
N GLU A 307 -35.67 8.47 -21.26
CA GLU A 307 -35.12 7.15 -20.99
C GLU A 307 -33.67 7.21 -20.47
N ALA A 308 -32.88 8.22 -20.88
CA ALA A 308 -31.50 8.38 -20.42
C ALA A 308 -31.42 8.70 -18.91
N TYR A 309 -32.39 9.43 -18.37
CA TYR A 309 -32.48 9.69 -16.92
C TYR A 309 -32.78 8.40 -16.15
N GLY A 310 -33.66 7.55 -16.70
CA GLY A 310 -33.94 6.23 -16.16
C GLY A 310 -32.70 5.34 -16.12
N LEU A 311 -31.95 5.28 -17.23
CA LEU A 311 -30.70 4.54 -17.33
C LEU A 311 -29.64 5.07 -16.35
N TYR A 312 -29.46 6.39 -16.27
CA TYR A 312 -28.51 7.01 -15.34
C TYR A 312 -28.83 6.68 -13.88
N ARG A 313 -30.09 6.84 -13.46
CA ARG A 313 -30.52 6.45 -12.10
C ARG A 313 -30.33 4.96 -11.86
N GLY A 314 -30.58 4.12 -12.88
CA GLY A 314 -30.29 2.69 -12.84
C GLY A 314 -28.81 2.40 -12.58
N ILE A 315 -27.91 3.06 -13.30
CA ILE A 315 -26.45 2.93 -13.11
C ILE A 315 -26.05 3.35 -11.69
N LEU A 316 -26.53 4.50 -11.21
CA LEU A 316 -26.24 4.96 -9.85
C LEU A 316 -26.79 4.00 -8.78
N GLY A 317 -27.99 3.45 -9.00
CA GLY A 317 -28.57 2.40 -8.16
C GLY A 317 -27.69 1.14 -8.10
N VAL A 318 -27.13 0.72 -9.23
CA VAL A 318 -26.15 -0.38 -9.29
C VAL A 318 -24.89 -0.05 -8.50
N ILE A 319 -24.35 1.17 -8.59
CA ILE A 319 -23.18 1.59 -7.81
C ILE A 319 -23.49 1.58 -6.29
N ILE A 320 -24.68 2.02 -5.88
CA ILE A 320 -25.13 1.91 -4.47
C ILE A 320 -25.18 0.44 -4.05
N ALA A 321 -25.76 -0.44 -4.86
CA ALA A 321 -25.83 -1.86 -4.57
C ALA A 321 -24.45 -2.51 -4.44
N ILE A 322 -23.51 -2.17 -5.34
CA ILE A 322 -22.10 -2.63 -5.26
C ILE A 322 -21.44 -2.12 -3.98
N THR A 323 -21.65 -0.85 -3.62
CA THR A 323 -21.13 -0.27 -2.37
C THR A 323 -21.66 -1.03 -1.15
N PHE A 324 -22.96 -1.39 -1.14
CA PHE A 324 -23.56 -2.21 -0.11
C PHE A 324 -22.96 -3.62 -0.04
N LEU A 325 -22.85 -4.32 -1.18
CA LEU A 325 -22.29 -5.67 -1.25
C LEU A 325 -20.84 -5.72 -0.77
N THR A 326 -20.01 -4.76 -1.20
CA THR A 326 -18.61 -4.69 -0.75
C THR A 326 -18.47 -4.27 0.72
N THR A 327 -19.49 -3.61 1.29
CA THR A 327 -19.57 -3.33 2.73
C THR A 327 -19.94 -4.59 3.51
N ILE A 328 -20.90 -5.39 3.01
CA ILE A 328 -21.24 -6.70 3.57
C ILE A 328 -20.02 -7.63 3.53
N GLU A 329 -19.24 -7.60 2.46
CA GLU A 329 -17.97 -8.35 2.37
C GLU A 329 -17.00 -7.97 3.50
N ASN A 330 -16.87 -6.67 3.83
CA ASN A 330 -16.06 -6.22 4.97
C ASN A 330 -16.58 -6.76 6.30
N ILE A 331 -17.90 -6.76 6.52
CA ILE A 331 -18.52 -7.33 7.73
C ILE A 331 -18.25 -8.85 7.81
N TYR A 332 -18.46 -9.55 6.69
CA TYR A 332 -18.17 -10.97 6.58
C TYR A 332 -16.70 -11.27 6.87
N ASN A 333 -15.77 -10.45 6.37
CA ASN A 333 -14.35 -10.59 6.64
C ASN A 333 -14.02 -10.39 8.12
N ILE A 334 -14.66 -9.45 8.82
CA ILE A 334 -14.52 -9.29 10.28
C ILE A 334 -14.89 -10.59 11.02
N VAL A 335 -16.06 -11.16 10.70
CA VAL A 335 -16.56 -12.42 11.31
C VAL A 335 -15.66 -13.59 10.94
N LYS A 336 -15.25 -13.69 9.67
CA LYS A 336 -14.34 -14.74 9.19
C LYS A 336 -13.00 -14.69 9.93
N ILE A 337 -12.45 -13.51 10.17
CA ILE A 337 -11.19 -13.32 10.91
C ILE A 337 -11.32 -13.75 12.38
N GLN A 338 -12.53 -13.70 12.99
CA GLN A 338 -12.73 -14.22 14.35
C GLN A 338 -12.44 -15.72 14.44
N LYS A 339 -12.67 -16.49 13.37
CA LYS A 339 -12.37 -17.93 13.31
C LYS A 339 -10.87 -18.26 13.28
N TYR A 340 -10.02 -17.24 13.13
CA TYR A 340 -8.56 -17.35 13.16
C TYR A 340 -7.95 -16.85 14.47
N LYS A 341 -8.77 -16.37 15.42
CA LYS A 341 -8.37 -16.17 16.81
C LYS A 341 -8.47 -17.51 17.53
#